data_AF-A0A419G229-F1
#
_entry.id   AF-A0A419G229-F1
#
_cell.length_a   1.000
_cell.length_b   1.000
_cell.length_c   1.000
_cell.angle_alpha   90.00
_cell.angle_beta   90.00
_cell.angle_gamma   90.00
#
_symmetry.space_group_name_H-M   'P 1'
#
loop_
_entity.id
_entity.type
_entity.pdbx_description
1 polymer ?
#
loop_
_entity_poly.entity_id
_entity_poly.type
_entity_poly.pdbx_seq_one_letter_code
_entity_poly.pdbx_strand_id
1 'polypeptide(L)'
;MPKMYSHNKLANPSAETGDLAGWTSTGVTVVDGGIDGSKCFQLANAASMYQEVLFTAQPPDFRLGVDFKSSGSSTAIKAMLKVEYFYSDGSKDTFIFPFRADVPSTSDLGDGWKRILTECEVRQGITLQKVRVTASTNDFTGGVYLDAFILKENLLPSEETEYEPPAEEVEEKENPPTDSYGINDEYLDFYPNKCYNSSFEVFDPVTLKPSYWNTSGVVSPDSEFDNTYSLKLTAGQYAEQKEEAGIGFVDPDWWSWCPDTRFAFMVKGSGQVKVTVLQGGSAVLLWVWRQIDGKWQKVNSTSPHSLTFDAAFDWHEGEKTFAATPVPGGGKIKLRFDMISGSDVYIDAVVTRPDWIGRWPGLYKHGPRSVDTYTKSRTGGRNIWVQSTEPTAFETGDLWVVTA
;
A
#
# COMPACT_ATOMS: atom_id res chain seq x y z
N MET A 1 -9.13 19.30 4.01
CA MET A 1 -7.85 18.57 3.82
C MET A 1 -8.08 17.11 4.18
N PRO A 2 -7.43 16.16 3.50
CA PRO A 2 -7.51 14.74 3.86
C PRO A 2 -6.88 14.51 5.24
N LYS A 3 -7.52 13.72 6.10
CA LYS A 3 -6.93 13.28 7.38
C LYS A 3 -5.82 12.26 7.09
N MET A 4 -4.62 12.48 7.64
CA MET A 4 -3.53 11.51 7.59
C MET A 4 -3.54 10.68 8.87
N TYR A 5 -3.33 9.37 8.77
CA TYR A 5 -3.38 8.48 9.93
C TYR A 5 -2.06 7.73 10.10
N SER A 6 -1.61 7.58 11.35
CA SER A 6 -0.38 6.85 11.68
C SER A 6 -0.43 5.37 11.31
N HIS A 7 0.71 4.68 11.51
CA HIS A 7 0.71 3.23 11.66
C HIS A 7 -0.22 2.78 12.79
N ASN A 8 -0.64 1.52 12.70
CA ASN A 8 -1.45 0.90 13.73
C ASN A 8 -0.67 0.87 15.05
N LYS A 9 -1.27 1.37 16.11
CA LYS A 9 -0.67 1.43 17.44
C LYS A 9 -0.84 0.12 18.22
N LEU A 10 -1.68 -0.79 17.72
CA LEU A 10 -1.91 -2.08 18.36
C LEU A 10 -0.85 -3.11 17.94
N ALA A 11 -0.28 -3.81 18.92
CA ALA A 11 0.55 -4.98 18.69
C ALA A 11 -0.32 -6.20 18.37
N ASN A 12 0.15 -7.04 17.43
CA ASN A 12 -0.53 -8.25 16.97
C ASN A 12 -2.04 -8.04 16.67
N PRO A 13 -2.41 -7.08 15.80
CA PRO A 13 -3.81 -6.73 15.56
C PRO A 13 -4.60 -7.80 14.77
N SER A 14 -3.92 -8.76 14.16
CA SER A 14 -4.50 -9.81 13.30
C SER A 14 -4.15 -11.24 13.76
N ALA A 15 -3.67 -11.42 15.00
CA ALA A 15 -3.31 -12.74 15.55
C ALA A 15 -2.25 -13.54 14.77
N GLU A 16 -1.50 -12.89 13.87
CA GLU A 16 -0.56 -13.56 12.95
C GLU A 16 0.65 -14.19 13.67
N THR A 17 0.92 -13.79 14.91
CA THR A 17 1.93 -14.45 15.76
C THR A 17 1.51 -15.85 16.19
N GLY A 18 0.24 -16.23 15.98
CA GLY A 18 -0.31 -17.51 16.42
C GLY A 18 -0.60 -17.58 17.92
N ASP A 19 -0.47 -16.47 18.63
CA ASP A 19 -0.70 -16.36 20.07
C ASP A 19 -1.38 -15.03 20.44
N LEU A 20 -1.57 -14.81 21.74
CA LEU A 20 -2.22 -13.62 22.30
C LEU A 20 -1.20 -12.55 22.69
N ALA A 21 0.02 -12.57 22.15
CA ALA A 21 1.05 -11.60 22.49
C ALA A 21 0.56 -10.17 22.27
N GLY A 22 0.83 -9.29 23.24
CA GLY A 22 0.34 -7.91 23.25
C GLY A 22 -1.09 -7.72 23.79
N TRP A 23 -1.85 -8.80 24.01
CA TRP A 23 -3.23 -8.71 24.49
C TRP A 23 -3.37 -9.28 25.90
N THR A 24 -3.99 -8.53 26.80
CA THR A 24 -4.50 -9.09 28.06
C THR A 24 -5.87 -9.68 27.79
N SER A 25 -6.06 -10.97 28.05
CA SER A 25 -7.28 -11.66 27.62
C SER A 25 -7.77 -12.74 28.59
N THR A 26 -9.03 -13.10 28.46
CA THR A 26 -9.71 -14.18 29.19
C THR A 26 -10.76 -14.78 28.26
N GLY A 27 -10.76 -16.11 28.09
CA GLY A 27 -11.70 -16.79 27.21
C GLY A 27 -11.49 -16.52 25.71
N VAL A 28 -10.27 -16.15 25.31
CA VAL A 28 -9.90 -15.90 23.90
C VAL A 28 -8.89 -16.93 23.44
N THR A 29 -9.06 -17.43 22.23
CA THR A 29 -8.12 -18.33 21.55
C THR A 29 -7.74 -17.77 20.18
N VAL A 30 -6.59 -18.20 19.64
CA VAL A 30 -6.23 -17.92 18.25
C VAL A 30 -6.55 -19.13 17.40
N VAL A 31 -7.23 -18.92 16.28
CA VAL A 31 -7.67 -19.98 15.36
C VAL A 31 -7.39 -19.58 13.90
N ASP A 32 -7.33 -20.56 13.00
CA ASP A 32 -7.25 -20.31 11.57
C ASP A 32 -8.61 -19.92 10.99
N GLY A 33 -8.62 -19.20 9.86
CA GLY A 33 -9.84 -18.77 9.16
C GLY A 33 -10.19 -17.30 9.37
N GLY A 34 -9.18 -16.44 9.59
CA GLY A 34 -9.28 -14.99 9.51
C GLY A 34 -9.76 -14.50 8.14
N ILE A 35 -9.93 -13.19 7.97
CA ILE A 35 -10.65 -12.63 6.82
C ILE A 35 -10.04 -13.00 5.48
N ASP A 36 -8.71 -13.14 5.44
CA ASP A 36 -7.94 -13.52 4.26
C ASP A 36 -7.49 -15.00 4.28
N GLY A 37 -8.14 -15.82 5.11
CA GLY A 37 -7.72 -17.20 5.39
C GLY A 37 -6.55 -17.30 6.36
N SER A 38 -6.17 -16.19 7.00
CA SER A 38 -5.09 -16.09 7.99
C SER A 38 -5.56 -16.53 9.39
N LYS A 39 -4.86 -16.11 10.45
CA LYS A 39 -5.27 -16.35 11.83
C LYS A 39 -6.23 -15.28 12.31
N CYS A 40 -7.04 -15.58 13.32
CA CYS A 40 -7.91 -14.60 13.97
C CYS A 40 -8.14 -14.95 15.43
N PHE A 41 -8.65 -13.98 16.20
CA PHE A 41 -9.05 -14.17 17.58
C PHE A 41 -10.46 -14.73 17.64
N GLN A 42 -10.67 -15.82 18.39
CA GLN A 42 -11.99 -16.35 18.71
C GLN A 42 -12.32 -16.05 20.17
N LEU A 43 -13.36 -15.26 20.38
CA LEU A 43 -13.93 -14.98 21.69
C LEU A 43 -15.00 -16.03 22.01
N ALA A 44 -14.81 -16.71 23.15
CA ALA A 44 -15.81 -17.63 23.71
C ALA A 44 -17.01 -16.86 24.31
N ASN A 45 -17.91 -17.57 24.99
CA ASN A 45 -18.94 -16.93 25.82
C ASN A 45 -18.27 -16.28 27.05
N ALA A 46 -18.67 -15.05 27.39
CA ALA A 46 -18.10 -14.27 28.50
C ALA A 46 -16.58 -14.06 28.37
N ALA A 47 -16.11 -13.72 27.17
CA ALA A 47 -14.71 -13.51 26.86
C ALA A 47 -14.36 -12.02 26.81
N SER A 48 -13.10 -11.68 27.05
CA SER A 48 -12.59 -10.34 26.84
C SER A 48 -11.13 -10.35 26.43
N MET A 49 -10.73 -9.38 25.62
CA MET A 49 -9.35 -9.03 25.36
C MET A 49 -9.19 -7.53 25.29
N TYR A 50 -8.08 -7.01 25.77
CA TYR A 50 -7.76 -5.60 25.64
C TYR A 50 -6.25 -5.36 25.46
N GLN A 51 -5.94 -4.22 24.85
CA GLN A 51 -4.62 -3.66 24.81
C GLN A 51 -4.69 -2.18 25.19
N GLU A 52 -3.64 -1.69 25.84
CA GLU A 52 -3.49 -0.31 26.24
C GLU A 52 -2.35 0.33 25.47
N VAL A 53 -2.58 1.52 24.94
CA VAL A 53 -1.57 2.33 24.27
C VAL A 53 -1.45 3.64 25.02
N LEU A 54 -0.22 3.97 25.44
CA LEU A 54 0.09 5.21 26.15
C LEU A 54 0.42 6.32 25.13
N PHE A 55 0.02 7.55 25.46
CA PHE A 55 0.24 8.72 24.61
C PHE A 55 0.90 9.84 25.41
N THR A 56 1.87 10.50 24.76
CA THR A 56 2.56 11.68 25.28
C THR A 56 2.24 12.94 24.48
N ALA A 57 1.68 12.79 23.28
CA ALA A 57 1.17 13.86 22.44
C ALA A 57 -0.33 13.64 22.20
N GLN A 58 -1.06 14.73 21.97
CA GLN A 58 -2.51 14.71 21.82
C GLN A 58 -2.90 14.73 20.34
N PRO A 59 -3.29 13.58 19.76
CA PRO A 59 -3.87 13.57 18.42
C PRO A 59 -5.29 14.18 18.46
N PRO A 60 -5.77 14.76 17.35
CA PRO A 60 -7.10 15.37 17.27
C PRO A 60 -8.21 14.31 17.26
N ASP A 61 -7.97 13.16 16.63
CA ASP A 61 -8.89 12.02 16.61
C ASP A 61 -8.12 10.72 16.37
N PHE A 62 -8.83 9.59 16.45
CA PHE A 62 -8.34 8.30 16.02
C PHE A 62 -9.26 7.66 15.00
N ARG A 63 -8.65 6.94 14.04
CA ARG A 63 -9.35 5.94 13.24
C ARG A 63 -9.32 4.60 13.97
N LEU A 64 -10.50 4.07 14.22
CA LEU A 64 -10.75 2.85 14.98
C LEU A 64 -11.46 1.82 14.13
N GLY A 65 -11.10 0.56 14.27
CA GLY A 65 -11.83 -0.49 13.58
C GLY A 65 -11.46 -1.90 14.00
N VAL A 66 -12.25 -2.85 13.51
CA VAL A 66 -12.03 -4.28 13.65
C VAL A 66 -12.90 -5.01 12.63
N ASP A 67 -12.36 -6.10 12.09
CA ASP A 67 -13.12 -7.05 11.29
C ASP A 67 -13.68 -8.12 12.20
N PHE A 68 -14.96 -8.44 12.03
CA PHE A 68 -15.62 -9.43 12.85
C PHE A 68 -16.52 -10.35 12.04
N LYS A 69 -16.65 -11.58 12.54
CA LYS A 69 -17.63 -12.56 12.09
C LYS A 69 -18.27 -13.19 13.32
N SER A 70 -19.60 -13.23 13.35
CA SER A 70 -20.35 -13.77 14.49
C SER A 70 -21.24 -14.93 14.04
N SER A 71 -21.22 -16.05 14.78
CA SER A 71 -22.11 -17.19 14.51
C SER A 71 -23.44 -17.15 15.26
N GLY A 72 -23.62 -16.19 16.18
CA GLY A 72 -24.86 -15.98 16.93
C GLY A 72 -25.73 -14.85 16.35
N SER A 73 -27.04 -14.94 16.58
CA SER A 73 -27.97 -13.83 16.32
C SER A 73 -28.49 -13.31 17.66
N SER A 74 -28.12 -12.08 18.02
CA SER A 74 -28.69 -11.41 19.18
C SER A 74 -28.99 -9.95 18.87
N THR A 75 -30.17 -9.49 19.29
CA THR A 75 -30.60 -8.09 19.22
C THR A 75 -30.10 -7.25 20.41
N ALA A 76 -29.48 -7.87 21.41
CA ALA A 76 -28.84 -7.19 22.53
C ALA A 76 -27.34 -6.98 22.27
N ILE A 77 -26.75 -5.92 22.83
CA ILE A 77 -25.30 -5.65 22.76
C ILE A 77 -24.57 -6.64 23.67
N LYS A 78 -24.39 -7.85 23.15
CA LYS A 78 -23.75 -8.97 23.85
C LYS A 78 -22.34 -9.24 23.36
N ALA A 79 -21.93 -8.59 22.28
CA ALA A 79 -20.58 -8.62 21.76
C ALA A 79 -20.23 -7.24 21.22
N MET A 80 -19.08 -6.69 21.60
CA MET A 80 -18.73 -5.30 21.31
C MET A 80 -17.23 -5.06 21.20
N LEU A 81 -16.89 -4.06 20.40
CA LEU A 81 -15.67 -3.28 20.51
C LEU A 81 -15.96 -2.09 21.42
N LYS A 82 -15.15 -1.90 22.46
CA LYS A 82 -15.19 -0.75 23.36
C LYS A 82 -13.84 -0.06 23.33
N VAL A 83 -13.83 1.25 23.13
CA VAL A 83 -12.63 2.08 23.16
C VAL A 83 -12.78 3.13 24.24
N GLU A 84 -11.81 3.19 25.15
CA GLU A 84 -11.80 4.11 26.29
C GLU A 84 -10.59 5.05 26.18
N TYR A 85 -10.83 6.36 26.22
CA TYR A 85 -9.81 7.41 26.27
C TYR A 85 -9.68 7.89 27.70
N PHE A 86 -8.47 7.83 28.27
CA PHE A 86 -8.19 8.26 29.64
C PHE A 86 -7.38 9.54 29.60
N TYR A 87 -7.87 10.56 30.31
CA TYR A 87 -7.29 11.90 30.31
C TYR A 87 -6.54 12.21 31.61
N SER A 88 -5.66 13.22 31.56
CA SER A 88 -4.81 13.62 32.68
C SER A 88 -5.57 14.16 33.90
N ASP A 89 -6.81 14.62 33.71
CA ASP A 89 -7.71 15.05 34.78
C ASP A 89 -8.47 13.88 35.45
N GLY A 90 -8.22 12.64 35.01
CA GLY A 90 -8.90 11.43 35.49
C GLY A 90 -10.26 11.18 34.82
N SER A 91 -10.72 12.06 33.93
CA SER A 91 -11.93 11.83 33.14
C SER A 91 -11.68 10.78 32.05
N LYS A 92 -12.77 10.22 31.51
CA LYS A 92 -12.71 9.28 30.40
C LYS A 92 -13.84 9.48 29.39
N ASP A 93 -13.52 9.26 28.13
CA ASP A 93 -14.51 9.08 27.06
C ASP A 93 -14.60 7.60 26.71
N THR A 94 -15.81 7.13 26.37
CA THR A 94 -16.07 5.71 26.07
C THR A 94 -16.92 5.59 24.82
N PHE A 95 -16.40 4.86 23.84
CA PHE A 95 -17.06 4.56 22.58
C PHE A 95 -17.36 3.06 22.53
N ILE A 96 -18.58 2.71 22.15
CA ILE A 96 -19.05 1.32 22.12
C ILE A 96 -19.63 1.02 20.75
N PHE A 97 -19.09 0.00 20.11
CA PHE A 97 -19.51 -0.47 18.80
C PHE A 97 -19.91 -1.94 18.90
N PRO A 98 -21.22 -2.25 18.85
CA PRO A 98 -21.68 -3.63 18.91
C PRO A 98 -21.29 -4.39 17.64
N PHE A 99 -20.94 -5.67 17.78
CA PHE A 99 -20.67 -6.57 16.65
C PHE A 99 -21.98 -7.00 15.99
N ARG A 100 -22.56 -6.09 15.22
CA ARG A 100 -23.89 -6.23 14.60
C ARG A 100 -23.89 -5.71 13.17
N ALA A 101 -24.66 -6.40 12.34
CA ALA A 101 -24.78 -6.11 10.90
C ALA A 101 -25.68 -4.90 10.61
N ASP A 102 -26.62 -4.59 11.51
CA ASP A 102 -27.66 -3.57 11.34
C ASP A 102 -27.26 -2.20 11.89
N VAL A 103 -25.98 -2.00 12.19
CA VAL A 103 -25.46 -0.73 12.71
C VAL A 103 -24.80 0.06 11.58
N PRO A 104 -25.06 1.38 11.44
CA PRO A 104 -24.56 2.18 10.32
C PRO A 104 -23.04 2.19 10.16
N SER A 105 -22.28 1.97 11.24
CA SER A 105 -20.82 1.91 11.24
C SER A 105 -20.26 0.59 10.71
N THR A 106 -21.11 -0.35 10.30
CA THR A 106 -20.74 -1.69 9.87
C THR A 106 -20.85 -1.85 8.36
N SER A 107 -19.77 -2.24 7.69
CA SER A 107 -19.78 -2.63 6.27
C SER A 107 -19.63 -4.15 6.09
N ASP A 108 -20.17 -4.68 5.00
CA ASP A 108 -20.01 -6.10 4.64
C ASP A 108 -18.69 -6.30 3.88
N LEU A 109 -17.92 -7.32 4.26
CA LEU A 109 -16.67 -7.69 3.60
C LEU A 109 -16.77 -9.00 2.82
N GLY A 110 -17.91 -9.69 2.86
CA GLY A 110 -18.10 -11.01 2.23
C GLY A 110 -17.77 -12.17 3.17
N ASP A 111 -18.19 -13.38 2.79
CA ASP A 111 -17.99 -14.64 3.56
C ASP A 111 -18.41 -14.58 5.04
N GLY A 112 -19.36 -13.70 5.36
CA GLY A 112 -19.87 -13.46 6.71
C GLY A 112 -18.98 -12.55 7.58
N TRP A 113 -17.89 -12.03 7.05
CA TRP A 113 -17.07 -11.01 7.69
C TRP A 113 -17.67 -9.62 7.49
N LYS A 114 -17.52 -8.79 8.53
CA LYS A 114 -18.03 -7.42 8.58
C LYS A 114 -16.97 -6.53 9.20
N ARG A 115 -16.99 -5.24 8.88
CA ARG A 115 -16.03 -4.27 9.42
C ARG A 115 -16.73 -3.17 10.18
N ILE A 116 -16.23 -2.90 11.38
CA ILE A 116 -16.46 -1.63 12.05
C ILE A 116 -15.28 -0.73 11.69
N LEU A 117 -15.55 0.45 11.14
CA LEU A 117 -14.52 1.46 10.87
C LEU A 117 -15.11 2.84 11.13
N THR A 118 -14.50 3.58 12.05
CA THR A 118 -15.05 4.84 12.54
C THR A 118 -13.94 5.78 12.99
N GLU A 119 -14.29 7.04 13.19
CA GLU A 119 -13.41 8.07 13.72
C GLU A 119 -13.98 8.53 15.06
N CYS A 120 -13.12 8.58 16.08
CA CYS A 120 -13.48 9.06 17.40
C CYS A 120 -12.61 10.24 17.77
N GLU A 121 -13.25 11.39 17.99
CA GLU A 121 -12.58 12.63 18.35
C GLU A 121 -11.97 12.54 19.76
N VAL A 122 -10.80 13.14 19.91
CA VAL A 122 -10.18 13.36 21.21
C VAL A 122 -10.62 14.72 21.72
N ARG A 123 -11.14 14.75 22.95
CA ARG A 123 -11.49 16.00 23.63
C ARG A 123 -10.32 16.97 23.63
N GLN A 124 -10.56 18.20 23.20
CA GLN A 124 -9.56 19.28 23.20
C GLN A 124 -9.35 19.86 24.60
N GLY A 125 -8.14 20.38 24.86
CA GLY A 125 -7.81 21.09 26.11
C GLY A 125 -7.52 20.22 27.34
N ILE A 126 -7.59 18.89 27.21
CA ILE A 126 -7.19 17.94 28.27
C ILE A 126 -6.31 16.85 27.67
N THR A 127 -5.12 16.65 28.22
CA THR A 127 -4.13 15.72 27.68
C THR A 127 -4.61 14.27 27.75
N LEU A 128 -4.65 13.60 26.60
CA LEU A 128 -4.86 12.16 26.52
C LEU A 128 -3.63 11.41 27.05
N GLN A 129 -3.83 10.52 28.01
CA GLN A 129 -2.75 9.71 28.58
C GLN A 129 -2.71 8.30 27.98
N LYS A 130 -3.88 7.73 27.69
CA LYS A 130 -4.01 6.33 27.32
C LYS A 130 -5.27 6.07 26.51
N VAL A 131 -5.17 5.19 25.53
CA VAL A 131 -6.30 4.56 24.86
C VAL A 131 -6.32 3.08 25.22
N ARG A 132 -7.48 2.57 25.64
CA ARG A 132 -7.70 1.13 25.80
C ARG A 132 -8.69 0.65 24.76
N VAL A 133 -8.26 -0.30 23.93
CA VAL A 133 -9.12 -0.99 22.97
C VAL A 133 -9.49 -2.34 23.57
N THR A 134 -10.79 -2.59 23.75
CA THR A 134 -11.33 -3.81 24.35
C THR A 134 -12.31 -4.46 23.39
N ALA A 135 -12.18 -5.76 23.16
CA ALA A 135 -13.26 -6.56 22.60
C ALA A 135 -13.80 -7.51 23.66
N SER A 136 -15.12 -7.63 23.77
CA SER A 136 -15.72 -8.54 24.74
C SER A 136 -17.03 -9.13 24.27
N THR A 137 -17.36 -10.29 24.84
CA THR A 137 -18.66 -10.95 24.75
C THR A 137 -19.23 -11.11 26.16
N ASN A 138 -20.53 -10.93 26.33
CA ASN A 138 -21.29 -11.15 27.56
C ASN A 138 -22.55 -11.93 27.20
N ASP A 139 -22.67 -13.17 27.69
CA ASP A 139 -23.82 -14.05 27.43
C ASP A 139 -24.15 -14.20 25.93
N PHE A 140 -23.12 -14.12 25.07
CA PHE A 140 -23.25 -14.29 23.63
C PHE A 140 -23.22 -15.78 23.29
N THR A 141 -24.35 -16.30 22.85
CA THR A 141 -24.47 -17.69 22.42
C THR A 141 -23.95 -17.80 20.99
N GLY A 142 -22.73 -18.33 20.85
CA GLY A 142 -21.99 -18.38 19.59
C GLY A 142 -20.54 -17.93 19.79
N GLY A 143 -19.72 -18.08 18.76
CA GLY A 143 -18.37 -17.53 18.74
C GLY A 143 -18.36 -16.18 18.03
N VAL A 144 -17.49 -15.28 18.47
CA VAL A 144 -17.13 -14.07 17.72
C VAL A 144 -15.68 -14.22 17.29
N TYR A 145 -15.46 -14.13 15.98
CA TYR A 145 -14.15 -14.13 15.36
C TYR A 145 -13.79 -12.68 15.07
N LEU A 146 -12.59 -12.27 15.45
CA LEU A 146 -12.09 -10.90 15.31
C LEU A 146 -10.74 -10.91 14.63
N ASP A 147 -10.56 -10.00 13.70
CA ASP A 147 -9.34 -9.83 12.92
C ASP A 147 -9.11 -8.35 12.62
N ALA A 148 -7.90 -8.00 12.19
CA ALA A 148 -7.52 -6.69 11.69
C ALA A 148 -7.98 -5.52 12.56
N PHE A 149 -7.67 -5.55 13.86
CA PHE A 149 -7.91 -4.40 14.74
C PHE A 149 -7.15 -3.17 14.24
N ILE A 150 -7.78 -1.99 14.30
CA ILE A 150 -7.21 -0.71 13.86
C ILE A 150 -7.30 0.28 15.01
N LEU A 151 -6.15 0.86 15.38
CA LEU A 151 -6.04 2.09 16.17
C LEU A 151 -4.96 2.95 15.53
N LYS A 152 -5.35 4.00 14.83
CA LYS A 152 -4.43 4.93 14.17
C LYS A 152 -4.73 6.34 14.63
N GLU A 153 -3.71 7.08 15.02
CA GLU A 153 -3.87 8.48 15.42
C GLU A 153 -3.96 9.34 14.15
N ASN A 154 -4.83 10.34 14.15
CA ASN A 154 -4.81 11.36 13.12
C ASN A 154 -3.56 12.22 13.33
N LEU A 155 -2.71 12.28 12.32
CA LEU A 155 -1.56 13.14 12.29
C LEU A 155 -2.06 14.50 11.83
N LEU A 156 -2.14 15.46 12.75
CA LEU A 156 -2.23 16.85 12.34
C LEU A 156 -1.06 17.10 11.38
N PRO A 157 -1.27 17.74 10.22
CA PRO A 157 -0.15 18.34 9.52
C PRO A 157 0.53 19.21 10.56
N SER A 158 1.80 18.91 10.88
CA SER A 158 2.51 19.58 11.96
C SER A 158 2.31 21.08 11.79
N GLU A 159 1.58 21.71 12.70
CA GLU A 159 1.54 23.16 12.75
C GLU A 159 2.99 23.58 12.92
N GLU A 160 3.55 24.21 11.87
CA GLU A 160 4.75 25.02 12.02
C GLU A 160 4.40 26.04 13.09
N THR A 161 4.86 25.78 14.32
CA THR A 161 4.86 26.79 15.36
C THR A 161 5.74 27.91 14.85
N GLU A 162 5.10 28.99 14.44
CA GLU A 162 5.67 30.29 14.15
C GLU A 162 6.50 30.73 15.37
N TYR A 163 7.78 30.36 15.36
CA TYR A 163 8.80 30.88 16.25
C TYR A 163 9.40 32.08 15.52
N GLU A 164 9.33 33.28 16.10
CA GLU A 164 10.18 34.41 15.72
C GLU A 164 11.49 34.34 16.52
N PRO A 165 12.58 33.69 16.05
CA PRO A 165 13.90 33.99 16.56
C PRO A 165 14.45 35.27 15.95
N PRO A 166 15.40 35.93 16.64
CA PRO A 166 16.14 37.03 16.07
C PRO A 166 16.87 36.57 14.80
N ALA A 167 16.84 37.42 13.78
CA ALA A 167 17.34 37.19 12.43
C ALA A 167 18.67 36.42 12.39
N GLU A 168 18.58 35.11 12.15
CA GLU A 168 19.64 34.32 11.53
C GLU A 168 19.11 33.86 10.18
N GLU A 169 19.93 34.00 9.14
CA GLU A 169 19.62 33.59 7.77
C GLU A 169 19.25 32.10 7.75
N VAL A 170 17.95 31.82 7.60
CA VAL A 170 17.44 30.46 7.41
C VAL A 170 17.70 30.08 5.96
N GLU A 171 18.61 29.13 5.74
CA GLU A 171 18.63 28.37 4.49
C GLU A 171 17.25 27.72 4.31
N GLU A 172 16.54 28.08 3.23
CA GLU A 172 15.31 27.43 2.80
C GLU A 172 15.51 25.91 2.85
N LYS A 173 14.79 25.22 3.74
CA LYS A 173 14.59 23.78 3.55
C LYS A 173 13.79 23.64 2.28
N GLU A 174 14.48 23.29 1.20
CA GLU A 174 13.87 22.95 -0.07
C GLU A 174 12.67 22.02 0.19
N ASN A 175 11.50 22.40 -0.34
CA ASN A 175 10.33 21.53 -0.35
C ASN A 175 10.75 20.11 -0.75
N PRO A 176 10.20 19.06 -0.11
CA PRO A 176 10.50 17.69 -0.50
C PRO A 176 10.26 17.55 -2.01
N PRO A 177 11.20 16.92 -2.74
CA PRO A 177 11.22 16.98 -4.19
C PRO A 177 9.91 16.43 -4.76
N THR A 178 9.11 17.32 -5.34
CA THR A 178 7.99 16.94 -6.18
C THR A 178 8.53 16.40 -7.50
N ASP A 179 7.88 15.38 -8.06
CA ASP A 179 8.21 14.94 -9.41
C ASP A 179 7.82 15.97 -10.49
N SER A 180 7.99 15.61 -11.75
CA SER A 180 7.62 16.47 -12.89
C SER A 180 6.13 16.83 -12.95
N TYR A 181 5.27 16.15 -12.18
CA TYR A 181 3.84 16.43 -12.05
C TYR A 181 3.52 17.41 -10.92
N GLY A 182 4.51 17.86 -10.15
CA GLY A 182 4.27 18.62 -8.93
C GLY A 182 3.65 17.76 -7.82
N ILE A 183 3.66 16.44 -8.01
CA ILE A 183 3.15 15.48 -7.04
C ILE A 183 4.30 15.11 -6.12
N ASN A 184 4.05 15.20 -4.81
CA ASN A 184 4.88 14.53 -3.84
C ASN A 184 4.26 13.16 -3.58
N ASP A 185 4.96 12.13 -4.07
CA ASP A 185 4.54 10.74 -4.04
C ASP A 185 4.42 10.17 -2.62
N GLU A 186 5.11 10.75 -1.63
CA GLU A 186 4.99 10.43 -0.21
C GLU A 186 3.59 10.71 0.35
N TYR A 187 2.80 11.59 -0.29
CA TYR A 187 1.41 11.84 0.11
C TYR A 187 0.41 10.89 -0.55
N LEU A 188 0.82 10.17 -1.60
CA LEU A 188 -0.04 9.24 -2.34
C LEU A 188 0.21 7.78 -1.95
N ASP A 189 1.44 7.45 -1.55
CA ASP A 189 1.84 6.09 -1.24
C ASP A 189 2.80 6.05 -0.04
N PHE A 190 2.71 4.99 0.76
CA PHE A 190 3.58 4.81 1.93
C PHE A 190 5.06 4.72 1.55
N TYR A 191 5.33 4.21 0.35
CA TYR A 191 6.67 4.12 -0.17
C TYR A 191 6.66 4.40 -1.68
N PRO A 192 7.42 5.39 -2.15
CA PRO A 192 7.40 5.78 -3.55
C PRO A 192 7.98 4.70 -4.45
N ASN A 193 7.55 4.69 -5.72
CA ASN A 193 8.11 3.78 -6.71
C ASN A 193 9.62 4.02 -6.86
N LYS A 194 10.44 2.96 -6.79
CA LYS A 194 11.90 3.05 -6.95
C LYS A 194 12.40 2.54 -8.31
N CYS A 195 11.49 2.15 -9.21
CA CYS A 195 11.86 1.73 -10.57
C CYS A 195 12.24 2.94 -11.44
N TYR A 196 13.48 2.99 -11.90
CA TYR A 196 13.93 4.08 -12.77
C TYR A 196 13.32 3.96 -14.16
N ASN A 197 12.84 5.08 -14.71
CA ASN A 197 12.23 5.16 -16.04
C ASN A 197 11.12 4.09 -16.21
N SER A 198 10.15 4.10 -15.30
CA SER A 198 9.13 3.06 -15.13
C SER A 198 8.18 2.91 -16.32
N SER A 199 8.02 3.99 -17.10
CA SER A 199 7.23 4.04 -18.33
C SER A 199 8.08 4.25 -19.59
N PHE A 200 9.40 4.02 -19.51
CA PHE A 200 10.30 4.01 -20.68
C PHE A 200 10.35 5.32 -21.49
N GLU A 201 10.03 6.45 -20.85
CA GLU A 201 9.84 7.77 -21.48
C GLU A 201 11.16 8.48 -21.76
N VAL A 202 12.22 8.11 -21.04
CA VAL A 202 13.58 8.56 -21.33
C VAL A 202 14.24 7.54 -22.24
N PHE A 203 14.43 7.90 -23.51
CA PHE A 203 15.04 7.04 -24.52
C PHE A 203 15.80 7.86 -25.57
N ASP A 204 16.68 7.19 -26.31
CA ASP A 204 17.32 7.77 -27.49
C ASP A 204 16.30 7.86 -28.63
N PRO A 205 15.97 9.06 -29.15
CA PRO A 205 14.93 9.24 -30.16
C PRO A 205 15.27 8.64 -31.53
N VAL A 206 16.54 8.29 -31.78
CA VAL A 206 16.99 7.67 -33.03
C VAL A 206 16.90 6.14 -32.93
N THR A 207 17.40 5.57 -31.83
CA THR A 207 17.45 4.10 -31.66
C THR A 207 16.22 3.53 -30.96
N LEU A 208 15.37 4.39 -30.37
CA LEU A 208 14.23 4.04 -29.53
C LEU A 208 14.61 3.13 -28.35
N LYS A 209 15.84 3.28 -27.83
CA LYS A 209 16.33 2.50 -26.70
C LYS A 209 16.14 3.27 -25.40
N PRO A 210 15.43 2.70 -24.40
CA PRO A 210 15.23 3.37 -23.12
C PRO A 210 16.51 3.48 -22.30
N SER A 211 16.70 4.63 -21.66
CA SER A 211 17.68 4.82 -20.58
C SER A 211 17.33 3.94 -19.38
N TYR A 212 18.34 3.55 -18.59
CA TYR A 212 18.20 2.65 -17.42
C TYR A 212 17.71 1.23 -17.73
N TRP A 213 17.55 0.89 -19.01
CA TRP A 213 17.24 -0.46 -19.47
C TRP A 213 18.23 -0.90 -20.56
N ASN A 214 18.68 -2.15 -20.48
CA ASN A 214 19.38 -2.84 -21.54
C ASN A 214 18.38 -3.77 -22.24
N THR A 215 18.07 -3.49 -23.51
CA THR A 215 17.00 -4.20 -24.21
C THR A 215 17.28 -4.40 -25.70
N SER A 216 16.83 -5.55 -26.22
CA SER A 216 16.75 -5.79 -27.67
C SER A 216 15.46 -5.26 -28.30
N GLY A 217 14.44 -4.93 -27.50
CA GLY A 217 13.21 -4.28 -27.96
C GLY A 217 13.33 -2.77 -28.13
N VAL A 218 12.21 -2.09 -28.33
CA VAL A 218 12.17 -0.65 -28.62
C VAL A 218 11.04 0.03 -27.85
N VAL A 219 11.17 1.32 -27.61
CA VAL A 219 10.09 2.15 -27.07
C VAL A 219 8.99 2.32 -28.12
N SER A 220 7.74 2.29 -27.68
CA SER A 220 6.52 2.42 -28.46
C SER A 220 5.62 3.51 -27.88
N PRO A 221 4.89 4.30 -28.70
CA PRO A 221 3.91 5.27 -28.22
C PRO A 221 2.57 4.64 -27.76
N ASP A 222 2.42 3.31 -27.82
CA ASP A 222 1.25 2.61 -27.25
C ASP A 222 1.46 2.42 -25.75
N SER A 223 0.86 3.25 -24.91
CA SER A 223 1.07 3.26 -23.45
C SER A 223 -0.22 3.02 -22.67
N GLU A 224 -0.07 2.54 -21.43
CA GLU A 224 -1.13 2.43 -20.43
C GLU A 224 -1.26 3.71 -19.63
N PHE A 225 -0.12 4.32 -19.31
CA PHE A 225 -0.03 5.36 -18.32
C PHE A 225 0.27 6.71 -18.99
N ASP A 226 -0.58 7.68 -18.71
CA ASP A 226 -0.43 9.10 -19.08
C ASP A 226 -0.15 9.38 -20.58
N ASN A 227 -0.54 8.47 -21.47
CA ASN A 227 -0.27 8.53 -22.91
C ASN A 227 1.21 8.77 -23.25
N THR A 228 2.14 8.25 -22.43
CA THR A 228 3.56 8.48 -22.65
C THR A 228 4.15 7.40 -23.57
N TYR A 229 4.84 6.42 -23.02
CA TYR A 229 5.52 5.38 -23.78
C TYR A 229 5.43 4.03 -23.08
N SER A 230 5.69 2.97 -23.83
CA SER A 230 5.87 1.63 -23.30
C SER A 230 7.05 0.94 -23.97
N LEU A 231 7.52 -0.14 -23.37
CA LEU A 231 8.51 -1.00 -23.98
C LEU A 231 7.82 -2.09 -24.82
N LYS A 232 8.10 -2.09 -26.12
CA LYS A 232 7.70 -3.15 -27.03
C LYS A 232 8.78 -4.24 -27.11
N LEU A 233 8.37 -5.47 -26.82
CA LEU A 233 9.18 -6.68 -27.00
C LEU A 233 8.51 -7.64 -28.00
N THR A 234 9.28 -8.17 -28.94
CA THR A 234 8.90 -9.29 -29.80
C THR A 234 9.46 -10.60 -29.24
N ALA A 235 8.91 -11.75 -29.66
CA ALA A 235 9.41 -13.08 -29.27
C ALA A 235 10.94 -13.21 -29.38
N GLY A 236 11.57 -13.67 -28.28
CA GLY A 236 13.03 -13.81 -28.15
C GLY A 236 13.76 -12.53 -27.72
N GLN A 237 13.08 -11.40 -27.60
CA GLN A 237 13.66 -10.17 -27.07
C GLN A 237 13.59 -10.11 -25.54
N TYR A 238 14.40 -9.24 -24.95
CA TYR A 238 14.46 -9.05 -23.50
C TYR A 238 14.62 -7.57 -23.15
N ALA A 239 14.32 -7.22 -21.91
CA ALA A 239 14.73 -5.99 -21.28
C ALA A 239 15.16 -6.24 -19.84
N GLU A 240 16.29 -5.68 -19.44
CA GLU A 240 16.85 -5.82 -18.11
C GLU A 240 17.20 -4.43 -17.60
N GLN A 241 16.86 -4.11 -16.34
CA GLN A 241 17.32 -2.86 -15.76
C GLN A 241 18.86 -2.83 -15.82
N LYS A 242 19.42 -1.65 -16.12
CA LYS A 242 20.86 -1.40 -16.08
C LYS A 242 21.16 -0.20 -15.20
N GLU A 243 22.37 -0.18 -14.66
CA GLU A 243 22.88 0.96 -13.91
C GLU A 243 23.43 1.99 -14.89
N GLU A 244 23.10 3.25 -14.70
CA GLU A 244 23.74 4.39 -15.39
C GLU A 244 24.34 5.29 -14.31
N ALA A 245 25.66 5.53 -14.38
CA ALA A 245 26.38 6.38 -13.41
C ALA A 245 26.15 6.01 -11.92
N GLY A 246 26.02 4.72 -11.59
CA GLY A 246 25.86 4.24 -10.20
C GLY A 246 24.44 4.26 -9.65
N ILE A 247 23.45 4.60 -10.47
CA ILE A 247 22.01 4.61 -10.14
C ILE A 247 21.21 3.75 -11.14
N GLY A 248 19.99 3.34 -10.76
CA GLY A 248 19.09 2.57 -11.63
C GLY A 248 18.66 1.21 -11.07
N PHE A 249 19.31 0.76 -9.98
CA PHE A 249 18.90 -0.42 -9.24
C PHE A 249 18.34 -0.06 -7.88
N VAL A 250 17.47 -0.94 -7.39
CA VAL A 250 16.83 -0.84 -6.09
C VAL A 250 17.64 -1.60 -5.06
N ASP A 251 17.84 -1.03 -3.87
CA ASP A 251 18.47 -1.73 -2.75
C ASP A 251 17.42 -2.16 -1.71
N PRO A 252 17.15 -3.47 -1.55
CA PRO A 252 16.21 -3.95 -0.53
C PRO A 252 16.61 -3.59 0.90
N ASP A 253 17.90 -3.33 1.16
CA ASP A 253 18.35 -2.96 2.50
C ASP A 253 17.79 -1.59 2.94
N TRP A 254 17.29 -0.76 2.00
CA TRP A 254 16.53 0.46 2.30
C TRP A 254 15.23 0.20 3.07
N TRP A 255 14.71 -1.03 3.03
CA TRP A 255 13.51 -1.46 3.76
C TRP A 255 13.71 -2.81 4.45
N SER A 256 14.76 -2.92 5.25
CA SER A 256 15.12 -4.15 5.99
C SER A 256 14.00 -4.71 6.91
N TRP A 257 13.00 -3.90 7.26
CA TRP A 257 11.81 -4.34 8.01
C TRP A 257 10.79 -5.12 7.15
N CYS A 258 10.93 -5.09 5.81
CA CYS A 258 10.09 -5.80 4.87
C CYS A 258 10.92 -6.89 4.17
N PRO A 259 10.64 -8.19 4.39
CA PRO A 259 11.46 -9.27 3.85
C PRO A 259 11.32 -9.41 2.32
N ASP A 260 10.25 -8.88 1.75
CA ASP A 260 9.90 -9.04 0.34
C ASP A 260 9.87 -7.68 -0.37
N THR A 261 10.29 -7.66 -1.64
CA THR A 261 10.16 -6.51 -2.53
C THR A 261 9.07 -6.78 -3.57
N ARG A 262 8.06 -5.93 -3.60
CA ARG A 262 6.93 -5.99 -4.52
C ARG A 262 7.30 -5.36 -5.85
N PHE A 263 6.98 -6.08 -6.91
CA PHE A 263 7.00 -5.60 -8.27
C PHE A 263 5.59 -5.60 -8.85
N ALA A 264 5.29 -4.58 -9.64
CA ALA A 264 4.13 -4.60 -10.52
C ALA A 264 4.46 -3.97 -11.87
N PHE A 265 3.68 -4.30 -12.88
CA PHE A 265 3.80 -3.75 -14.22
C PHE A 265 2.51 -4.02 -14.99
N MET A 266 2.31 -3.26 -16.06
CA MET A 266 1.25 -3.49 -17.03
C MET A 266 1.82 -4.24 -18.22
N VAL A 267 1.06 -5.21 -18.74
CA VAL A 267 1.44 -5.92 -19.97
C VAL A 267 0.25 -6.12 -20.90
N LYS A 268 0.38 -5.61 -22.13
CA LYS A 268 -0.59 -5.72 -23.22
C LYS A 268 -0.01 -6.49 -24.40
N GLY A 269 -0.82 -7.23 -25.14
CA GLY A 269 -0.43 -8.00 -26.32
C GLY A 269 -1.04 -9.40 -26.33
N SER A 270 -0.43 -10.32 -27.09
CA SER A 270 -0.93 -11.70 -27.21
C SER A 270 0.15 -12.77 -26.96
N GLY A 271 1.16 -12.43 -26.16
CA GLY A 271 2.21 -13.38 -25.80
C GLY A 271 2.54 -13.41 -24.32
N GLN A 272 3.65 -14.06 -23.98
CA GLN A 272 4.00 -14.36 -22.59
C GLN A 272 5.32 -13.71 -22.19
N VAL A 273 5.29 -13.02 -21.06
CA VAL A 273 6.47 -12.39 -20.46
C VAL A 273 6.93 -13.21 -19.27
N LYS A 274 8.18 -13.66 -19.33
CA LYS A 274 8.89 -14.25 -18.19
C LYS A 274 9.61 -13.15 -17.44
N VAL A 275 9.41 -13.09 -16.13
CA VAL A 275 10.12 -12.16 -15.24
C VAL A 275 11.18 -12.90 -14.43
N THR A 276 12.31 -12.25 -14.22
CA THR A 276 13.38 -12.69 -13.32
C THR A 276 13.87 -11.48 -12.53
N VAL A 277 14.10 -11.64 -11.23
CA VAL A 277 14.78 -10.61 -10.41
C VAL A 277 16.16 -11.14 -10.05
N LEU A 278 17.18 -10.34 -10.32
CA LEU A 278 18.58 -10.70 -10.09
C LEU A 278 19.15 -9.88 -8.95
N GLN A 279 19.86 -10.53 -8.03
CA GLN A 279 20.64 -9.90 -6.96
C GLN A 279 22.06 -10.45 -6.99
N GLY A 280 23.07 -9.58 -7.11
CA GLY A 280 24.45 -10.03 -7.29
C GLY A 280 24.65 -10.95 -8.51
N GLY A 281 23.78 -10.84 -9.53
CA GLY A 281 23.80 -11.69 -10.73
C GLY A 281 23.08 -13.04 -10.60
N SER A 282 22.57 -13.39 -9.42
CA SER A 282 21.80 -14.62 -9.20
C SER A 282 20.31 -14.34 -9.13
N ALA A 283 19.48 -15.26 -9.64
CA ALA A 283 18.04 -15.14 -9.52
C ALA A 283 17.58 -15.34 -8.06
N VAL A 284 16.72 -14.46 -7.57
CA VAL A 284 16.13 -14.55 -6.23
C VAL A 284 14.76 -15.23 -6.28
N LEU A 285 14.34 -15.83 -5.16
CA LEU A 285 13.04 -16.47 -5.07
C LEU A 285 11.92 -15.47 -5.36
N LEU A 286 11.07 -15.78 -6.33
CA LEU A 286 9.86 -15.03 -6.63
C LEU A 286 8.63 -15.76 -6.11
N TRP A 287 7.57 -15.01 -5.79
CA TRP A 287 6.27 -15.56 -5.47
C TRP A 287 5.13 -14.65 -5.92
N VAL A 288 3.96 -15.24 -6.15
CA VAL A 288 2.75 -14.53 -6.61
C VAL A 288 1.49 -15.18 -6.04
N TRP A 289 0.45 -14.38 -5.79
CA TRP A 289 -0.88 -14.90 -5.48
C TRP A 289 -1.57 -15.36 -6.76
N ARG A 290 -2.06 -16.59 -6.80
CA ARG A 290 -2.87 -17.13 -7.90
C ARG A 290 -4.13 -17.76 -7.38
N GLN A 291 -5.21 -17.65 -8.15
CA GLN A 291 -6.43 -18.38 -7.86
C GLN A 291 -6.30 -19.81 -8.41
N ILE A 292 -6.30 -20.80 -7.53
CA ILE A 292 -6.22 -22.23 -7.85
C ILE A 292 -7.43 -22.89 -7.18
N ASP A 293 -8.27 -23.54 -7.99
CA ASP A 293 -9.53 -24.16 -7.53
C ASP A 293 -10.41 -23.19 -6.73
N GLY A 294 -10.50 -21.95 -7.22
CA GLY A 294 -11.29 -20.88 -6.61
C GLY A 294 -10.67 -20.20 -5.38
N LYS A 295 -9.51 -20.67 -4.88
CA LYS A 295 -8.85 -20.12 -3.69
C LYS A 295 -7.56 -19.40 -4.05
N TRP A 296 -7.28 -18.28 -3.38
CA TRP A 296 -5.99 -17.60 -3.47
C TRP A 296 -4.90 -18.40 -2.78
N GLN A 297 -3.85 -18.72 -3.51
CA GLN A 297 -2.69 -19.45 -3.01
C GLN A 297 -1.41 -18.72 -3.38
N LYS A 298 -0.46 -18.67 -2.45
CA LYS A 298 0.90 -18.17 -2.69
C LYS A 298 1.66 -19.24 -3.48
N VAL A 299 2.04 -18.91 -4.70
CA VAL A 299 2.80 -19.78 -5.60
C VAL A 299 4.23 -19.26 -5.68
N ASN A 300 5.18 -20.09 -5.27
CA ASN A 300 6.61 -19.78 -5.38
C ASN A 300 7.15 -20.23 -6.74
N SER A 301 8.08 -19.44 -7.29
CA SER A 301 8.86 -19.82 -8.47
C SER A 301 9.80 -21.00 -8.16
N THR A 302 10.03 -21.85 -9.15
CA THR A 302 10.99 -22.95 -9.10
C THR A 302 12.30 -22.54 -9.76
N SER A 303 13.43 -23.14 -9.35
CA SER A 303 14.74 -22.89 -9.97
C SER A 303 14.66 -23.06 -11.50
N PRO A 304 15.08 -22.07 -12.30
CA PRO A 304 15.96 -20.93 -11.98
C PRO A 304 15.28 -19.63 -11.47
N HIS A 305 14.19 -19.74 -10.69
CA HIS A 305 13.43 -18.65 -10.05
C HIS A 305 12.93 -17.58 -11.03
N SER A 306 11.95 -17.97 -11.84
CA SER A 306 11.22 -17.05 -12.73
C SER A 306 9.71 -17.28 -12.63
N LEU A 307 8.95 -16.26 -13.03
CA LEU A 307 7.49 -16.35 -13.18
C LEU A 307 7.10 -15.98 -14.60
N THR A 308 6.09 -16.63 -15.16
CA THR A 308 5.53 -16.30 -16.47
C THR A 308 4.14 -15.71 -16.31
N PHE A 309 3.88 -14.65 -17.06
CA PHE A 309 2.61 -13.95 -17.15
C PHE A 309 2.15 -13.87 -18.59
N ASP A 310 0.86 -14.14 -18.81
CA ASP A 310 0.20 -13.87 -20.08
C ASP A 310 -0.06 -12.36 -20.20
N ALA A 311 0.22 -11.81 -21.37
CA ALA A 311 -0.21 -10.46 -21.72
C ALA A 311 -1.73 -10.40 -21.88
N ALA A 312 -2.33 -9.27 -21.52
CA ALA A 312 -3.75 -9.03 -21.74
C ALA A 312 -3.99 -8.37 -23.10
N PHE A 313 -5.20 -8.52 -23.64
CA PHE A 313 -5.57 -7.83 -24.88
C PHE A 313 -5.60 -6.29 -24.70
N ASP A 314 -6.00 -5.85 -23.50
CA ASP A 314 -6.11 -4.45 -23.12
C ASP A 314 -5.39 -4.18 -21.80
N TRP A 315 -4.98 -2.92 -21.62
CA TRP A 315 -4.27 -2.44 -20.44
C TRP A 315 -5.08 -2.64 -19.15
N HIS A 316 -6.40 -2.47 -19.16
CA HIS A 316 -7.24 -2.63 -17.96
C HIS A 316 -7.14 -4.03 -17.31
N GLU A 317 -6.82 -5.06 -18.09
CA GLU A 317 -6.60 -6.44 -17.61
C GLU A 317 -5.11 -6.80 -17.54
N GLY A 318 -4.25 -5.85 -17.94
CA GLY A 318 -2.82 -6.00 -18.13
C GLY A 318 -2.00 -5.99 -16.85
N GLU A 319 -2.55 -5.59 -15.71
CA GLU A 319 -1.81 -5.49 -14.46
C GLU A 319 -1.29 -6.85 -13.98
N LYS A 320 -0.01 -6.91 -13.62
CA LYS A 320 0.65 -8.08 -13.03
C LYS A 320 1.44 -7.64 -11.81
N THR A 321 1.37 -8.45 -10.75
CA THR A 321 2.03 -8.21 -9.47
C THR A 321 2.72 -9.49 -9.00
N PHE A 322 3.92 -9.35 -8.43
CA PHE A 322 4.64 -10.44 -7.78
C PHE A 322 5.61 -9.86 -6.76
N ALA A 323 6.14 -10.70 -5.88
CA ALA A 323 7.17 -10.30 -4.94
C ALA A 323 8.43 -11.14 -5.13
N ALA A 324 9.56 -10.53 -4.85
CA ALA A 324 10.85 -11.18 -4.74
C ALA A 324 11.26 -11.22 -3.27
N THR A 325 11.90 -12.30 -2.84
CA THR A 325 12.50 -12.44 -1.51
C THR A 325 14.02 -12.29 -1.67
N PRO A 326 14.59 -11.09 -1.48
CA PRO A 326 16.00 -10.85 -1.64
C PRO A 326 16.80 -11.50 -0.51
N VAL A 327 18.06 -11.79 -0.76
CA VAL A 327 19.01 -12.22 0.26
C VAL A 327 19.47 -10.98 1.05
N PRO A 328 19.34 -10.96 2.39
CA PRO A 328 19.83 -9.84 3.21
C PRO A 328 21.32 -9.58 2.96
N GLY A 329 21.70 -8.32 2.71
CA GLY A 329 23.08 -7.94 2.37
C GLY A 329 23.57 -8.45 1.00
N GLY A 330 22.68 -8.98 0.15
CA GLY A 330 23.00 -9.40 -1.22
C GLY A 330 23.19 -8.23 -2.19
N GLY A 331 22.98 -6.99 -1.72
CA GLY A 331 23.09 -5.76 -2.50
C GLY A 331 21.86 -5.49 -3.37
N LYS A 332 22.03 -4.59 -4.34
CA LYS A 332 20.94 -4.09 -5.19
C LYS A 332 20.35 -5.20 -6.08
N ILE A 333 19.05 -5.10 -6.36
CA ILE A 333 18.30 -5.97 -7.25
C ILE A 333 18.00 -5.28 -8.58
N LYS A 334 17.87 -6.08 -9.64
CA LYS A 334 17.44 -5.65 -10.97
C LYS A 334 16.38 -6.57 -11.56
N LEU A 335 15.39 -5.98 -12.22
CA LEU A 335 14.32 -6.69 -12.91
C LEU A 335 14.70 -6.99 -14.37
N ARG A 336 14.31 -8.18 -14.83
CA ARG A 336 14.43 -8.63 -16.22
C ARG A 336 13.10 -9.17 -16.72
N PHE A 337 12.75 -8.76 -17.94
CA PHE A 337 11.67 -9.30 -18.77
C PHE A 337 12.28 -10.06 -19.95
N ASP A 338 11.83 -11.29 -20.19
CA ASP A 338 12.12 -12.05 -21.40
C ASP A 338 10.79 -12.39 -22.09
N MET A 339 10.68 -12.06 -23.37
CA MET A 339 9.52 -12.38 -24.18
C MET A 339 9.67 -13.79 -24.74
N ILE A 340 8.88 -14.75 -24.23
CA ILE A 340 9.14 -16.18 -24.48
C ILE A 340 8.24 -16.80 -25.55
N SER A 341 7.08 -16.24 -25.84
CA SER A 341 6.15 -16.77 -26.84
C SER A 341 5.14 -15.71 -27.29
N GLY A 342 4.49 -15.93 -28.44
CA GLY A 342 3.40 -15.08 -28.96
C GLY A 342 3.84 -13.95 -29.89
N SER A 343 2.94 -12.98 -30.11
CA SER A 343 3.19 -11.76 -30.89
C SER A 343 4.02 -10.75 -30.09
N ASP A 344 4.04 -9.48 -30.52
CA ASP A 344 4.54 -8.39 -29.69
C ASP A 344 3.78 -8.25 -28.36
N VAL A 345 4.50 -7.83 -27.33
CA VAL A 345 3.97 -7.35 -26.05
C VAL A 345 4.49 -5.95 -25.76
N TYR A 346 3.72 -5.23 -24.96
CA TYR A 346 3.99 -3.88 -24.51
C TYR A 346 4.02 -3.91 -22.99
N ILE A 347 5.11 -3.41 -22.39
CA ILE A 347 5.31 -3.35 -20.94
C ILE A 347 5.34 -1.88 -20.53
N ASP A 348 4.58 -1.52 -19.49
CA ASP A 348 4.50 -0.15 -18.99
C ASP A 348 4.36 -0.13 -17.47
N ALA A 349 4.56 1.04 -16.89
CA ALA A 349 4.24 1.42 -15.52
C ALA A 349 4.81 0.46 -14.48
N VAL A 350 6.11 0.19 -14.61
CA VAL A 350 6.84 -0.74 -13.76
C VAL A 350 7.03 -0.12 -12.36
N VAL A 351 6.57 -0.82 -11.33
CA VAL A 351 6.66 -0.40 -9.93
C VAL A 351 7.56 -1.34 -9.15
N THR A 352 8.47 -0.79 -8.35
CA THR A 352 9.31 -1.53 -7.40
C THR A 352 9.31 -0.85 -6.02
N ARG A 353 8.93 -1.59 -4.97
CA ARG A 353 8.76 -1.04 -3.60
C ARG A 353 8.74 -2.16 -2.53
N PRO A 354 8.83 -1.87 -1.23
CA PRO A 354 8.63 -2.89 -0.18
C PRO A 354 7.24 -3.55 -0.28
N ASP A 355 7.16 -4.86 -0.03
CA ASP A 355 5.90 -5.60 -0.04
C ASP A 355 5.14 -5.54 1.30
N TRP A 356 4.69 -4.35 1.67
CA TRP A 356 4.06 -4.13 2.98
C TRP A 356 2.56 -4.50 3.03
N ILE A 357 1.87 -4.61 1.88
CA ILE A 357 0.45 -5.03 1.81
C ILE A 357 0.24 -6.45 1.27
N GLY A 358 1.30 -7.13 0.81
CA GLY A 358 1.25 -8.51 0.36
C GLY A 358 0.40 -8.80 -0.88
N ARG A 359 -0.25 -7.79 -1.49
CA ARG A 359 -1.20 -7.99 -2.59
C ARG A 359 -1.05 -6.98 -3.73
N TRP A 360 -1.20 -5.69 -3.46
CA TRP A 360 -1.32 -4.68 -4.52
C TRP A 360 -0.08 -3.78 -4.63
N PRO A 361 0.26 -3.27 -5.83
CA PRO A 361 1.10 -2.09 -5.96
C PRO A 361 0.34 -0.83 -5.54
N GLY A 362 1.05 0.29 -5.52
CA GLY A 362 0.50 1.58 -5.13
C GLY A 362 -0.26 2.19 -6.28
N LEU A 363 -1.05 3.22 -5.99
CA LEU A 363 -1.76 3.95 -7.04
C LEU A 363 -0.80 4.73 -7.94
N TYR A 364 0.34 5.17 -7.39
CA TYR A 364 1.29 6.02 -8.10
C TYR A 364 2.40 5.21 -8.77
N LYS A 365 2.49 5.32 -10.11
CA LYS A 365 3.37 4.47 -10.94
C LYS A 365 4.61 5.20 -11.49
N HIS A 366 4.70 6.53 -11.37
CA HIS A 366 5.92 7.25 -11.76
C HIS A 366 7.07 6.91 -10.83
N GLY A 367 8.18 6.46 -11.40
CA GLY A 367 9.43 6.26 -10.69
C GLY A 367 10.50 7.29 -11.05
N PRO A 368 11.67 7.25 -10.41
CA PRO A 368 12.74 8.23 -10.61
C PRO A 368 13.16 8.29 -12.08
N ARG A 369 13.46 9.51 -12.57
CA ARG A 369 13.90 9.73 -13.96
C ARG A 369 12.93 9.23 -15.03
N SER A 370 11.69 8.97 -14.68
CA SER A 370 10.59 8.96 -15.64
C SER A 370 10.35 10.43 -16.01
N VAL A 371 10.27 10.74 -17.31
CA VAL A 371 10.18 12.12 -17.80
C VAL A 371 8.86 12.22 -18.53
N ASP A 372 8.01 13.13 -18.07
CA ASP A 372 6.93 13.58 -18.93
C ASP A 372 7.55 14.27 -20.15
N THR A 373 7.44 13.64 -21.31
CA THR A 373 7.88 14.20 -22.59
C THR A 373 7.17 15.52 -22.92
N TYR A 374 6.06 15.84 -22.24
CA TYR A 374 5.36 17.13 -22.29
C TYR A 374 5.85 18.20 -21.30
N THR A 375 6.65 17.86 -20.28
CA THR A 375 7.16 18.89 -19.32
C THR A 375 8.36 19.68 -19.84
N LYS A 376 9.15 19.13 -20.77
CA LYS A 376 10.28 19.90 -21.33
C LYS A 376 9.85 21.02 -22.28
N SER A 377 8.62 21.00 -22.79
CA SER A 377 8.08 22.04 -23.67
C SER A 377 7.13 23.02 -22.98
N ARG A 378 6.60 22.71 -21.78
CA ARG A 378 5.71 23.60 -21.05
C ARG A 378 6.50 24.60 -20.22
N THR A 379 6.52 25.85 -20.66
CA THR A 379 7.06 26.99 -19.90
C THR A 379 5.96 27.52 -18.98
N GLY A 380 5.67 26.81 -17.89
CA GLY A 380 4.64 27.18 -16.92
C GLY A 380 4.33 26.06 -15.93
N GLY A 381 3.99 26.42 -14.68
CA GLY A 381 3.58 25.45 -13.66
C GLY A 381 2.30 24.73 -14.05
N ARG A 382 2.16 23.46 -13.64
CA ARG A 382 0.91 22.69 -13.80
C ARG A 382 -0.16 23.25 -12.86
N ASN A 383 -1.41 23.29 -13.31
CA ASN A 383 -2.51 23.69 -12.44
C ASN A 383 -3.11 22.47 -11.76
N ILE A 384 -3.26 22.54 -10.43
CA ILE A 384 -4.06 21.59 -9.65
C ILE A 384 -5.37 22.28 -9.29
N TRP A 385 -6.47 21.73 -9.78
CA TRP A 385 -7.82 22.22 -9.52
C TRP A 385 -8.52 21.28 -8.53
N VAL A 386 -9.06 21.83 -7.44
CA VAL A 386 -9.83 21.06 -6.45
C VAL A 386 -11.22 21.70 -6.33
N GLN A 387 -12.17 21.20 -7.11
CA GLN A 387 -13.50 21.80 -7.23
C GLN A 387 -14.51 20.81 -7.83
N SER A 388 -15.80 21.04 -7.61
CA SER A 388 -16.88 20.16 -8.10
C SER A 388 -17.21 20.33 -9.59
N THR A 389 -16.70 21.39 -10.24
CA THR A 389 -16.94 21.72 -11.64
C THR A 389 -15.67 21.65 -12.47
N GLU A 390 -15.77 21.15 -13.70
CA GLU A 390 -14.62 21.02 -14.61
C GLU A 390 -13.97 22.40 -14.88
N PRO A 391 -12.64 22.53 -14.72
CA PRO A 391 -11.93 23.76 -15.06
C PRO A 391 -12.08 24.12 -16.54
N THR A 392 -12.38 25.38 -16.83
CA THR A 392 -12.54 25.85 -18.23
C THR A 392 -11.23 26.01 -18.99
N ALA A 393 -10.10 25.99 -18.29
CA ALA A 393 -8.74 26.08 -18.84
C ALA A 393 -7.94 24.83 -18.43
N PHE A 394 -8.53 23.65 -18.68
CA PHE A 394 -7.88 22.37 -18.42
C PHE A 394 -6.95 22.03 -19.58
N GLU A 395 -5.65 21.99 -19.33
CA GLU A 395 -4.66 21.56 -20.31
C GLU A 395 -4.19 20.12 -20.03
N THR A 396 -3.68 19.44 -21.04
CA THR A 396 -3.04 18.14 -20.86
C THR A 396 -1.93 18.22 -19.81
N GLY A 397 -2.01 17.37 -18.79
CA GLY A 397 -1.07 17.33 -17.67
C GLY A 397 -1.47 18.19 -16.45
N ASP A 398 -2.58 18.92 -16.50
CA ASP A 398 -3.21 19.50 -15.31
C ASP A 398 -3.95 18.41 -14.51
N LEU A 399 -4.07 18.60 -13.19
CA LEU A 399 -4.78 17.69 -12.30
C LEU A 399 -6.10 18.33 -11.87
N TRP A 400 -7.23 17.64 -12.06
CA TRP A 400 -8.52 18.05 -11.51
C TRP A 400 -9.02 17.00 -10.52
N VAL A 401 -9.05 17.39 -9.25
CA VAL A 401 -9.63 16.60 -8.16
C VAL A 401 -11.08 17.06 -7.96
N VAL A 402 -12.02 16.20 -8.36
CA VAL A 402 -13.46 16.45 -8.18
C VAL A 402 -13.80 16.34 -6.70
N THR A 403 -14.30 17.42 -6.11
CA THR A 403 -14.86 17.39 -4.75
C THR A 403 -16.36 17.12 -4.84
N ALA A 404 -16.82 16.04 -4.20
CA ALA A 404 -18.22 15.68 -4.09
C ALA A 404 -19.03 16.66 -3.23
#